data_AF-A0A7S0GXZ5-F1
#
_entry.id   AF-A0A7S0GXZ5-F1
#
_cell.length_a   1.000
_cell.length_b   1.000
_cell.length_c   1.000
_cell.angle_alpha   90.00
_cell.angle_beta   90.00
_cell.angle_gamma   90.00
#
_symmetry.space_group_name_H-M   'P 1'
#
loop_
_entity.id
_entity.type
_entity.pdbx_description
1 polymer ?
#
loop_
_entity_poly.entity_id
_entity_poly.type
_entity_poly.pdbx_seq_one_letter_code
_entity_poly.pdbx_strand_id
1 'polypeptide(L)'
;GAVVAAAAAVVDAAGAAADDVRPEADADRVLPLLGAMRLLAMLLESPAAYDHVHGPIGDSNSIRGDDGGGGDPSGNGAPAEGEGGADGGVAGASEMKKKTESKTARAVARAAPSLAYAFASRPGQPEQIEALRCLSLVLSALPARRPQGRLTAELAKMQSKKQKPFRSSDWLDDVRGGVASVLGAKAPRELRHVALDLCAACVDLAGPKWLCSDALGAGADPLFSGAKAFPPGGAKKPNASFFRLALEMTRVETAVLLHDLTRDDAELRANARRMIPVPLVVYERLVGALAADVEAAEEEEDRRSERDARGGFAPNDEKKALLSAETAHAAVTSLADVAGSLVEFLEHALSSAASVDDKNKTRSLEDSEDDSEDSENTNVFLAATRALSCFLAELPEPHEAKVNKLLPRLFGSAFGDAASRALVVRFTLPYVLQATETPAGLDAFAD
;
A
#
# COMPACT_ATOMS: atom_id res chain seq x y z
N GLY A 1 14.94 0.75 -23.86
CA GLY A 1 14.33 0.70 -25.21
C GLY A 1 13.00 -0.03 -25.19
N ALA A 2 13.03 -1.35 -25.05
CA ALA A 2 11.84 -2.22 -25.10
C ALA A 2 10.73 -1.84 -24.10
N VAL A 3 11.08 -1.57 -22.83
CA VAL A 3 10.10 -1.15 -21.80
C VAL A 3 9.35 0.12 -22.19
N VAL A 4 10.03 1.10 -22.77
CA VAL A 4 9.42 2.36 -23.23
C VAL A 4 8.44 2.09 -24.38
N ALA A 5 8.81 1.22 -25.31
CA ALA A 5 7.96 0.86 -26.45
C ALA A 5 6.72 0.07 -25.98
N ALA A 6 6.89 -0.89 -25.06
CA ALA A 6 5.78 -1.66 -24.49
C ALA A 6 4.82 -0.76 -23.70
N ALA A 7 5.33 0.16 -22.88
CA ALA A 7 4.52 1.13 -22.15
C ALA A 7 3.75 2.07 -23.10
N ALA A 8 4.38 2.53 -24.18
CA ALA A 8 3.70 3.32 -25.21
C ALA A 8 2.61 2.52 -25.93
N ALA A 9 2.89 1.27 -26.30
CA ALA A 9 1.92 0.38 -26.93
C ALA A 9 0.68 0.14 -26.04
N VAL A 10 0.86 0.03 -24.72
CA VAL A 10 -0.27 -0.04 -23.77
C VAL A 10 -1.12 1.22 -23.83
N VAL A 11 -0.50 2.41 -23.82
CA VAL A 11 -1.22 3.69 -23.89
C VAL A 11 -2.00 3.81 -25.21
N ASP A 12 -1.35 3.50 -26.34
CA ASP A 12 -1.96 3.60 -27.67
C ASP A 12 -3.11 2.58 -27.84
N ALA A 13 -2.88 1.33 -27.44
CA ALA A 13 -3.89 0.27 -27.54
C ALA A 13 -5.08 0.50 -26.59
N ALA A 14 -4.84 1.03 -25.38
CA ALA A 14 -5.91 1.38 -24.45
C ALA A 14 -6.73 2.56 -24.97
N GLY A 15 -6.08 3.57 -25.58
CA GLY A 15 -6.76 4.68 -26.25
C GLY A 15 -7.69 4.19 -27.35
N ALA A 16 -7.17 3.35 -28.26
CA ALA A 16 -7.97 2.77 -29.35
C ALA A 16 -9.14 1.91 -28.82
N ALA A 17 -8.90 1.13 -27.77
CA ALA A 17 -9.92 0.27 -27.18
C ALA A 17 -11.00 1.03 -26.38
N ALA A 18 -10.73 2.27 -25.95
CA ALA A 18 -11.67 3.11 -25.21
C ALA A 18 -12.56 3.99 -26.12
N ASP A 19 -12.16 4.23 -27.37
CA ASP A 19 -12.96 4.99 -28.34
C ASP A 19 -14.15 4.21 -28.92
N ASP A 20 -14.18 2.89 -28.75
CA ASP A 20 -15.23 2.02 -29.30
C ASP A 20 -16.32 1.69 -28.26
N VAL A 21 -17.47 2.35 -28.38
CA VAL A 21 -18.66 2.24 -27.50
C VAL A 21 -19.49 0.97 -27.75
N ARG A 22 -19.00 -0.01 -28.54
CA ARG A 22 -19.80 -1.19 -28.93
C ARG A 22 -19.51 -2.39 -28.03
N PRO A 23 -20.51 -2.91 -27.28
CA PRO A 23 -20.34 -3.99 -26.30
C PRO A 23 -20.13 -5.39 -26.93
N GLU A 24 -20.09 -5.50 -28.25
CA GLU A 24 -19.74 -6.74 -28.97
C GLU A 24 -18.47 -6.48 -29.79
N ALA A 25 -17.33 -6.42 -29.11
CA ALA A 25 -16.04 -6.25 -29.76
C ALA A 25 -15.47 -7.61 -30.19
N ASP A 26 -15.15 -7.74 -31.48
CA ASP A 26 -14.33 -8.81 -32.09
C ASP A 26 -13.20 -9.24 -31.15
N ALA A 27 -13.08 -10.55 -30.88
CA ALA A 27 -11.99 -11.12 -30.09
C ALA A 27 -10.60 -10.73 -30.66
N ASP A 28 -10.50 -10.57 -31.97
CA ASP A 28 -9.28 -10.18 -32.68
C ASP A 28 -8.80 -8.74 -32.38
N ARG A 29 -9.69 -7.87 -31.88
CA ARG A 29 -9.41 -6.45 -31.64
C ARG A 29 -8.99 -6.12 -30.22
N VAL A 30 -9.19 -7.06 -29.28
CA VAL A 30 -8.72 -6.93 -27.90
C VAL A 30 -7.30 -7.49 -27.71
N LEU A 31 -6.87 -8.37 -28.64
CA LEU A 31 -5.51 -8.92 -28.71
C LEU A 31 -4.38 -7.86 -28.62
N PRO A 32 -4.48 -6.65 -29.23
CA PRO A 32 -3.41 -5.67 -29.15
C PRO A 32 -3.17 -5.14 -27.74
N LEU A 33 -4.24 -4.86 -26.98
CA LEU A 33 -4.13 -4.35 -25.61
C LEU A 33 -3.62 -5.44 -24.67
N LEU A 34 -4.22 -6.64 -24.74
CA LEU A 34 -3.79 -7.78 -23.92
C LEU A 34 -2.33 -8.17 -24.23
N GLY A 35 -1.95 -8.19 -25.51
CA GLY A 35 -0.58 -8.45 -25.95
C GLY A 35 0.43 -7.40 -25.46
N ALA A 36 0.06 -6.11 -25.52
CA ALA A 36 0.90 -5.02 -25.02
C ALA A 36 1.10 -5.11 -23.51
N MET A 37 0.04 -5.41 -22.74
CA MET A 37 0.14 -5.59 -21.29
C MET A 37 1.01 -6.80 -20.92
N ARG A 38 0.81 -7.96 -21.58
CA ARG A 38 1.65 -9.15 -21.35
C ARG A 38 3.12 -8.89 -21.62
N LEU A 39 3.44 -8.17 -22.70
CA LEU A 39 4.80 -7.79 -23.02
C LEU A 39 5.38 -6.85 -21.96
N LEU A 40 4.60 -5.87 -21.51
CA LEU A 40 5.03 -4.96 -20.44
C LEU A 40 5.29 -5.71 -19.13
N ALA A 41 4.38 -6.59 -18.71
CA ALA A 41 4.54 -7.41 -17.51
C ALA A 41 5.79 -8.29 -17.58
N MET A 42 5.98 -9.02 -18.69
CA MET A 42 7.18 -9.85 -18.91
C MET A 42 8.47 -9.03 -18.83
N LEU A 43 8.46 -7.81 -19.39
CA LEU A 43 9.62 -6.94 -19.30
C LEU A 43 9.84 -6.44 -17.87
N LEU A 44 8.80 -6.08 -17.13
CA LEU A 44 8.93 -5.60 -15.73
C LEU A 44 9.37 -6.71 -14.76
N GLU A 45 9.05 -7.97 -15.06
CA GLU A 45 9.52 -9.13 -14.29
C GLU A 45 11.01 -9.44 -14.52
N SER A 46 11.60 -8.94 -15.61
CA SER A 46 13.02 -9.11 -15.88
C SER A 46 13.85 -8.27 -14.89
N PRO A 47 14.76 -8.88 -14.10
CA PRO A 47 15.60 -8.14 -13.15
C PRO A 47 16.37 -6.99 -13.80
N ALA A 48 16.84 -7.21 -15.04
CA ALA A 48 17.56 -6.21 -15.80
C ALA A 48 16.71 -4.98 -16.09
N ALA A 49 15.43 -5.13 -16.43
CA ALA A 49 14.54 -4.00 -16.69
C ALA A 49 14.03 -3.37 -15.40
N TYR A 50 13.79 -4.18 -14.37
CA TYR A 50 13.34 -3.75 -13.05
C TYR A 50 14.26 -2.65 -12.47
N ASP A 51 15.57 -2.88 -12.45
CA ASP A 51 16.51 -1.88 -11.91
C ASP A 51 16.57 -0.58 -12.73
N HIS A 52 16.36 -0.66 -14.05
CA HIS A 52 16.32 0.51 -14.92
C HIS A 52 15.05 1.36 -14.73
N VAL A 53 13.95 0.74 -14.30
CA VAL A 53 12.67 1.39 -14.04
C VAL A 53 12.62 1.97 -12.63
N HIS A 54 13.02 1.18 -11.63
CA HIS A 54 12.86 1.54 -10.23
C HIS A 54 14.08 2.27 -9.64
N GLY A 55 15.26 2.16 -10.28
CA GLY A 55 16.53 2.68 -9.79
C GLY A 55 17.26 1.70 -8.86
N PRO A 56 18.57 1.87 -8.62
CA PRO A 56 19.33 1.00 -7.73
C PRO A 56 18.78 1.05 -6.30
N ILE A 57 18.83 -0.07 -5.60
CA ILE A 57 18.65 -0.12 -4.14
C ILE A 57 19.83 0.66 -3.56
N GLY A 58 19.59 1.89 -3.11
CA GLY A 58 20.64 2.67 -2.49
C GLY A 58 21.07 2.01 -1.19
N ASP A 59 22.34 1.63 -1.09
CA ASP A 59 22.99 1.40 0.21
C ASP A 59 22.68 2.60 1.11
N SER A 60 22.16 2.32 2.30
CA SER A 60 21.65 3.31 3.26
C SER A 60 22.72 4.26 3.84
N ASN A 61 23.89 4.38 3.20
CA ASN A 61 25.07 5.05 3.73
C ASN A 61 25.61 6.23 2.89
N SER A 62 24.92 6.73 1.86
CA SER A 62 25.32 8.00 1.24
C SER A 62 24.61 9.22 1.85
N ILE A 63 24.67 9.36 3.18
CA ILE A 63 24.62 10.67 3.82
C ILE A 63 26.02 11.25 3.66
N ARG A 64 26.27 11.92 2.54
CA ARG A 64 27.36 12.89 2.42
C ARG A 64 26.74 14.22 2.03
N GLY A 65 26.85 15.16 2.96
CA GLY A 65 26.17 16.44 2.98
C GLY A 65 26.34 17.25 1.71
N ASP A 66 25.22 17.82 1.27
CA ASP A 66 25.18 19.00 0.44
C ASP A 66 24.81 20.17 1.36
N ASP A 67 25.82 20.68 2.06
CA ASP A 67 25.75 21.94 2.82
C ASP A 67 26.53 23.02 2.07
N GLY A 68 25.81 24.11 1.74
CA GLY A 68 26.36 25.41 1.32
C GLY A 68 26.28 25.65 -0.18
N GLY A 69 25.71 26.73 -0.70
CA GLY A 69 25.39 28.04 -0.15
C GLY A 69 25.37 29.01 -1.34
N GLY A 70 24.45 29.98 -1.33
CA GLY A 70 24.22 30.87 -2.46
C GLY A 70 25.39 31.79 -2.81
N GLY A 71 25.41 32.23 -4.08
CA GLY A 71 26.27 33.32 -4.55
C GLY A 71 26.34 33.38 -6.08
N ASP A 72 25.54 34.25 -6.68
CA ASP A 72 25.89 34.87 -7.97
C ASP A 72 27.20 35.65 -7.80
N PRO A 73 28.07 35.71 -8.83
CA PRO A 73 28.06 36.95 -9.60
C PRO A 73 28.28 36.78 -11.11
N SER A 74 27.65 37.72 -11.81
CA SER A 74 27.91 38.15 -13.18
C SER A 74 29.40 38.39 -13.47
N GLY A 75 29.87 38.00 -14.67
CA GLY A 75 31.21 38.35 -15.16
C GLY A 75 31.56 37.73 -16.52
N ASN A 76 31.61 38.57 -17.55
CA ASN A 76 32.06 38.28 -18.93
C ASN A 76 33.43 37.57 -19.01
N GLY A 77 33.57 36.63 -19.96
CA GLY A 77 34.87 36.14 -20.44
C GLY A 77 34.74 35.18 -21.62
N ALA A 78 35.23 35.58 -22.80
CA ALA A 78 35.32 34.80 -24.03
C ALA A 78 36.33 33.61 -23.91
N PRO A 79 36.31 32.62 -24.83
CA PRO A 79 36.98 31.33 -24.61
C PRO A 79 38.47 31.41 -24.92
N ALA A 80 39.29 30.84 -24.04
CA ALA A 80 40.69 30.55 -24.31
C ALA A 80 40.84 29.05 -24.57
N GLU A 81 41.40 28.74 -25.74
CA GLU A 81 41.80 27.41 -26.20
C GLU A 81 42.75 26.76 -25.19
N GLY A 82 42.51 25.49 -24.89
CA GLY A 82 43.32 24.69 -23.98
C GLY A 82 43.18 23.21 -24.32
N GLU A 83 44.29 22.63 -24.74
CA GLU A 83 44.44 21.32 -25.38
C GLU A 83 44.01 20.12 -24.51
N GLY A 84 43.30 19.18 -25.15
CA GLY A 84 43.56 17.74 -25.08
C GLY A 84 43.83 17.10 -23.71
N GLY A 85 42.76 16.83 -22.96
CA GLY A 85 42.76 15.86 -21.86
C GLY A 85 41.55 14.92 -21.97
N ALA A 86 41.77 13.71 -22.48
CA ALA A 86 40.75 12.69 -22.64
C ALA A 86 40.37 12.08 -21.28
N ASP A 87 39.44 12.72 -20.56
CA ASP A 87 38.80 12.14 -19.36
C ASP A 87 37.29 12.44 -19.28
N GLY A 88 36.66 12.79 -20.42
CA GLY A 88 35.23 13.10 -20.52
C GLY A 88 34.29 11.89 -20.67
N GLY A 89 34.81 10.66 -20.76
CA GLY A 89 34.03 9.48 -21.14
C GLY A 89 33.10 8.94 -20.04
N VAL A 90 33.52 9.03 -18.77
CA VAL A 90 32.81 8.39 -17.66
C VAL A 90 31.62 9.24 -17.18
N ALA A 91 31.78 10.57 -17.16
CA ALA A 91 30.72 11.49 -16.79
C ALA A 91 29.58 11.50 -17.83
N GLY A 92 29.91 11.55 -19.12
CA GLY A 92 28.92 11.53 -20.21
C GLY A 92 28.13 10.22 -20.28
N ALA A 93 28.78 9.06 -20.09
CA ALA A 93 28.12 7.76 -20.08
C ALA A 93 27.20 7.60 -18.85
N SER A 94 27.62 8.07 -17.67
CA SER A 94 26.79 8.07 -16.46
C SER A 94 25.57 8.98 -16.60
N GLU A 95 25.72 10.14 -17.23
CA GLU A 95 24.63 11.09 -17.45
C GLU A 95 23.64 10.57 -18.50
N MET A 96 24.12 9.95 -19.58
CA MET A 96 23.28 9.27 -20.58
C MET A 96 22.50 8.10 -19.98
N LYS A 97 23.12 7.32 -19.08
CA LYS A 97 22.44 6.23 -18.36
C LYS A 97 21.32 6.76 -17.45
N LYS A 98 21.61 7.81 -16.67
CA LYS A 98 20.60 8.50 -15.83
C LYS A 98 19.43 9.07 -16.65
N LYS A 99 19.71 9.71 -17.79
CA LYS A 99 18.68 10.24 -18.72
C LYS A 99 17.80 9.13 -19.29
N THR A 100 18.38 7.98 -19.65
CA THR A 100 17.66 6.84 -20.24
C THR A 100 16.78 6.11 -19.23
N GLU A 101 17.29 5.88 -18.02
CA GLU A 101 16.54 5.32 -16.89
C GLU A 101 15.38 6.26 -16.47
N SER A 102 15.62 7.58 -16.43
CA SER A 102 14.56 8.57 -16.17
C SER A 102 13.47 8.55 -17.24
N LYS A 103 13.84 8.38 -18.52
CA LYS A 103 12.88 8.23 -19.63
C LYS A 103 12.06 6.94 -19.50
N THR A 104 12.67 5.87 -19.02
CA THR A 104 12.01 4.56 -18.85
C THR A 104 10.99 4.61 -17.70
N ALA A 105 11.39 5.09 -16.52
CA ALA A 105 10.49 5.30 -15.39
C ALA A 105 9.30 6.20 -15.75
N ARG A 106 9.55 7.30 -16.48
CA ARG A 106 8.49 8.20 -16.96
C ARG A 106 7.53 7.53 -17.94
N ALA A 107 8.03 6.70 -18.85
CA ALA A 107 7.18 5.99 -19.80
C ALA A 107 6.26 4.99 -19.09
N VAL A 108 6.80 4.24 -18.13
CA VAL A 108 6.02 3.30 -17.30
C VAL A 108 4.99 4.03 -16.46
N ALA A 109 5.35 5.14 -15.80
CA ALA A 109 4.41 5.96 -15.05
C ALA A 109 3.26 6.44 -15.94
N ARG A 110 3.55 6.92 -17.15
CA ARG A 110 2.53 7.37 -18.12
C ARG A 110 1.58 6.28 -18.60
N ALA A 111 1.93 5.00 -18.48
CA ALA A 111 1.04 3.90 -18.80
C ALA A 111 0.05 3.57 -17.67
N ALA A 112 0.31 4.01 -16.43
CA ALA A 112 -0.53 3.69 -15.27
C ALA A 112 -2.00 4.11 -15.44
N PRO A 113 -2.34 5.30 -16.01
CA PRO A 113 -3.74 5.66 -16.24
C PRO A 113 -4.47 4.74 -17.22
N SER A 114 -3.80 4.33 -18.29
CA SER A 114 -4.36 3.40 -19.26
C SER A 114 -4.58 2.01 -18.68
N LEU A 115 -3.64 1.53 -17.85
CA LEU A 115 -3.75 0.28 -17.12
C LEU A 115 -4.89 0.33 -16.09
N ALA A 116 -5.00 1.43 -15.33
CA ALA A 116 -6.06 1.65 -14.35
C ALA A 116 -7.45 1.64 -15.01
N TYR A 117 -7.60 2.36 -16.12
CA TYR A 117 -8.83 2.36 -16.90
C TYR A 117 -9.18 0.95 -17.41
N ALA A 118 -8.22 0.21 -17.97
CA ALA A 118 -8.43 -1.17 -18.42
C ALA A 118 -8.81 -2.11 -17.26
N PHE A 119 -8.21 -1.91 -16.08
CA PHE A 119 -8.51 -2.67 -14.87
C PHE A 119 -9.93 -2.41 -14.34
N ALA A 120 -10.39 -1.16 -14.43
CA ALA A 120 -11.73 -0.77 -13.99
C ALA A 120 -12.83 -1.18 -14.98
N SER A 121 -12.62 -0.91 -16.28
CA SER A 121 -13.67 -0.99 -17.31
C SER A 121 -13.96 -2.40 -17.84
N ARG A 122 -13.16 -3.41 -17.45
CA ARG A 122 -13.24 -4.77 -18.03
C ARG A 122 -13.43 -5.88 -16.99
N PRO A 123 -14.40 -5.74 -16.07
CA PRO A 123 -14.59 -6.71 -15.00
C PRO A 123 -14.82 -8.13 -15.55
N GLY A 124 -14.07 -9.10 -15.03
CA GLY A 124 -14.17 -10.51 -15.41
C GLY A 124 -13.53 -10.88 -16.75
N GLN A 125 -12.88 -9.94 -17.45
CA GLN A 125 -12.16 -10.20 -18.70
C GLN A 125 -10.66 -10.46 -18.43
N PRO A 126 -9.94 -11.19 -19.32
CA PRO A 126 -8.50 -11.43 -19.16
C PRO A 126 -7.68 -10.13 -19.09
N GLU A 127 -8.15 -9.05 -19.70
CA GLU A 127 -7.52 -7.73 -19.65
C GLU A 127 -7.51 -7.16 -18.23
N GLN A 128 -8.54 -7.39 -17.41
CA GLN A 128 -8.54 -6.96 -16.02
C GLN A 128 -7.45 -7.66 -15.21
N ILE A 129 -7.28 -8.97 -15.42
CA ILE A 129 -6.26 -9.77 -14.72
C ILE A 129 -4.85 -9.30 -15.12
N GLU A 130 -4.62 -9.08 -16.42
CA GLU A 130 -3.31 -8.64 -16.88
C GLU A 130 -3.04 -7.17 -16.49
N ALA A 131 -4.05 -6.31 -16.49
CA ALA A 131 -3.93 -4.94 -16.01
C ALA A 131 -3.61 -4.90 -14.50
N LEU A 132 -4.26 -5.74 -13.70
CA LEU A 132 -3.95 -5.92 -12.27
C LEU A 132 -2.49 -6.33 -12.08
N ARG A 133 -2.01 -7.33 -12.84
CA ARG A 133 -0.61 -7.77 -12.80
C ARG A 133 0.36 -6.66 -13.19
N CYS A 134 0.07 -5.92 -14.26
CA CYS A 134 0.91 -4.80 -14.67
C CYS A 134 0.95 -3.72 -13.58
N LEU A 135 -0.20 -3.36 -13.03
CA LEU A 135 -0.30 -2.36 -11.97
C LEU A 135 0.43 -2.80 -10.70
N SER A 136 0.31 -4.07 -10.29
CA SER A 136 1.05 -4.57 -9.11
C SER A 136 2.56 -4.54 -9.34
N LEU A 137 3.05 -4.88 -10.53
CA LEU A 137 4.47 -4.76 -10.88
C LEU A 137 4.93 -3.29 -10.88
N VAL A 138 4.15 -2.39 -11.48
CA VAL A 138 4.45 -0.95 -11.52
C VAL A 138 4.45 -0.35 -10.11
N LEU A 139 3.46 -0.69 -9.29
CA LEU A 139 3.29 -0.14 -7.94
C LEU A 139 4.07 -0.91 -6.86
N SER A 140 4.73 -2.02 -7.19
CA SER A 140 5.60 -2.78 -6.29
C SER A 140 6.77 -1.96 -5.70
N ALA A 141 7.06 -0.78 -6.27
CA ALA A 141 8.10 0.13 -5.79
C ALA A 141 7.57 1.32 -4.95
N LEU A 142 6.27 1.35 -4.64
CA LEU A 142 5.64 2.42 -3.87
C LEU A 142 6.15 2.48 -2.41
N PRO A 143 6.04 3.69 -1.79
CA PRO A 143 7.11 4.32 -1.02
C PRO A 143 7.66 3.59 0.20
N ALA A 144 6.94 2.63 0.79
CA ALA A 144 7.51 1.80 1.85
C ALA A 144 8.66 0.91 1.35
N ARG A 145 8.63 0.50 0.06
CA ARG A 145 9.60 -0.44 -0.53
C ARG A 145 10.78 0.26 -1.19
N ARG A 146 10.56 1.39 -1.88
CA ARG A 146 11.61 2.23 -2.51
C ARG A 146 11.24 3.73 -2.48
N PRO A 147 11.37 4.42 -1.33
CA PRO A 147 10.94 5.82 -1.17
C PRO A 147 11.72 6.79 -2.07
N GLN A 148 12.96 6.45 -2.44
CA GLN A 148 13.82 7.23 -3.34
C GLN A 148 13.80 6.71 -4.79
N GLY A 149 12.87 5.80 -5.12
CA GLY A 149 12.75 5.17 -6.43
C GLY A 149 12.37 6.17 -7.52
N ARG A 150 12.96 6.04 -8.70
CA ARG A 150 12.70 6.98 -9.82
C ARG A 150 11.27 6.87 -10.34
N LEU A 151 10.75 5.65 -10.42
CA LEU A 151 9.35 5.41 -10.77
C LEU A 151 8.40 6.03 -9.73
N THR A 152 8.69 5.84 -8.44
CA THR A 152 7.93 6.41 -7.32
C THR A 152 7.84 7.94 -7.44
N ALA A 153 8.96 8.60 -7.76
CA ALA A 153 8.98 10.04 -7.99
C ALA A 153 8.17 10.48 -9.23
N GLU A 154 8.20 9.72 -10.32
CA GLU A 154 7.39 10.05 -11.52
C GLU A 154 5.88 9.80 -11.28
N LEU A 155 5.51 8.75 -10.54
CA LEU A 155 4.12 8.49 -10.13
C LEU A 155 3.60 9.58 -9.18
N ALA A 156 4.39 9.99 -8.19
CA ALA A 156 4.04 11.10 -7.29
C ALA A 156 3.89 12.42 -8.05
N LYS A 157 4.74 12.69 -9.05
CA LYS A 157 4.58 13.86 -9.95
C LYS A 157 3.31 13.80 -10.78
N MET A 158 2.87 12.60 -11.17
CA MET A 158 1.63 12.44 -11.91
C MET A 158 0.40 12.70 -11.05
N GLN A 159 0.47 12.36 -9.77
CA GLN A 159 -0.60 12.67 -8.82
C GLN A 159 -0.62 14.18 -8.47
N SER A 160 0.55 14.79 -8.26
CA SER A 160 0.63 16.20 -7.82
C SER A 160 0.38 17.20 -8.94
N LYS A 161 0.77 16.87 -10.18
CA LYS A 161 0.34 17.63 -11.35
C LYS A 161 -1.11 17.26 -11.61
N LYS A 162 -2.01 18.25 -11.65
CA LYS A 162 -3.35 18.14 -12.26
C LYS A 162 -3.19 17.84 -13.76
N GLN A 163 -2.65 16.69 -14.11
CA GLN A 163 -2.66 16.21 -15.48
C GLN A 163 -4.11 16.09 -15.90
N LYS A 164 -4.37 16.34 -17.18
CA LYS A 164 -5.70 16.08 -17.72
C LYS A 164 -6.01 14.62 -17.41
N PRO A 165 -7.15 14.33 -16.75
CA PRO A 165 -7.51 12.98 -16.41
C PRO A 165 -7.55 12.14 -17.70
N PHE A 166 -7.14 10.87 -17.62
CA PHE A 166 -7.19 9.97 -18.75
C PHE A 166 -8.67 9.60 -18.95
N ARG A 167 -9.36 10.41 -19.74
CA ARG A 167 -10.83 10.54 -19.73
C ARG A 167 -11.34 11.01 -18.36
N SER A 168 -12.64 11.21 -18.20
CA SER A 168 -13.24 12.05 -17.14
C SER A 168 -12.97 11.66 -15.67
N SER A 169 -12.21 10.59 -15.37
CA SER A 169 -11.89 10.10 -14.02
C SER A 169 -10.39 10.21 -13.66
N ASP A 170 -10.10 10.39 -12.37
CA ASP A 170 -8.74 10.19 -11.86
C ASP A 170 -8.37 8.70 -12.01
N TRP A 171 -7.14 8.41 -12.45
CA TRP A 171 -6.70 7.04 -12.62
C TRP A 171 -6.67 6.27 -11.30
N LEU A 172 -6.47 6.96 -10.18
CA LEU A 172 -6.55 6.33 -8.86
C LEU A 172 -7.99 5.94 -8.47
N ASP A 173 -9.01 6.63 -9.00
CA ASP A 173 -10.40 6.22 -8.84
C ASP A 173 -10.69 4.98 -9.71
N ASP A 174 -10.11 4.91 -10.92
CA ASP A 174 -10.20 3.72 -11.77
C ASP A 174 -9.53 2.49 -11.10
N VAL A 175 -8.35 2.67 -10.48
CA VAL A 175 -7.72 1.59 -9.69
C VAL A 175 -8.66 1.15 -8.55
N ARG A 176 -9.27 2.11 -7.84
CA ARG A 176 -10.24 1.81 -6.77
C ARG A 176 -11.40 0.96 -7.29
N GLY A 177 -11.97 1.33 -8.43
CA GLY A 177 -13.05 0.59 -9.10
C GLY A 177 -12.65 -0.84 -9.47
N GLY A 178 -11.47 -1.01 -10.06
CA GLY A 178 -10.96 -2.34 -10.41
C GLY A 178 -10.70 -3.20 -9.18
N VAL A 179 -10.10 -2.65 -8.11
CA VAL A 179 -9.90 -3.37 -6.84
C VAL A 179 -11.26 -3.79 -6.25
N ALA A 180 -12.20 -2.86 -6.20
CA ALA A 180 -13.55 -3.13 -5.69
C ALA A 180 -14.24 -4.22 -6.50
N SER A 181 -14.03 -4.25 -7.83
CA SER A 181 -14.55 -5.31 -8.70
C SER A 181 -13.95 -6.68 -8.37
N VAL A 182 -12.64 -6.78 -8.16
CA VAL A 182 -11.97 -8.05 -7.82
C VAL A 182 -12.37 -8.54 -6.43
N LEU A 183 -12.41 -7.64 -5.44
CA LEU A 183 -12.77 -7.97 -4.06
C LEU A 183 -14.26 -8.32 -3.90
N GLY A 184 -15.13 -7.66 -4.64
CA GLY A 184 -16.57 -7.95 -4.64
C GLY A 184 -16.95 -9.21 -5.43
N ALA A 185 -16.08 -9.67 -6.34
CA ALA A 185 -16.28 -10.90 -7.09
C ALA A 185 -15.84 -12.14 -6.30
N LYS A 186 -16.31 -13.31 -6.74
CA LYS A 186 -15.78 -14.61 -6.28
C LYS A 186 -14.41 -14.92 -6.92
N ALA A 187 -13.49 -13.96 -6.89
CA ALA A 187 -12.14 -14.13 -7.42
C ALA A 187 -11.34 -15.12 -6.57
N PRO A 188 -10.38 -15.88 -7.13
CA PRO A 188 -9.42 -16.69 -6.37
C PRO A 188 -8.65 -15.87 -5.33
N ARG A 189 -8.18 -16.52 -4.26
CA ARG A 189 -7.47 -15.87 -3.15
C ARG A 189 -6.25 -15.08 -3.65
N GLU A 190 -5.49 -15.63 -4.58
CA GLU A 190 -4.29 -15.04 -5.13
C GLU A 190 -4.60 -13.69 -5.80
N LEU A 191 -5.69 -13.61 -6.58
CA LEU A 191 -6.11 -12.36 -7.21
C LEU A 191 -6.59 -11.34 -6.18
N ARG A 192 -7.32 -11.77 -5.14
CA ARG A 192 -7.73 -10.86 -4.05
C ARG A 192 -6.52 -10.30 -3.30
N HIS A 193 -5.51 -11.12 -3.06
CA HIS A 193 -4.26 -10.69 -2.44
C HIS A 193 -3.48 -9.69 -3.29
N VAL A 194 -3.36 -9.93 -4.60
CA VAL A 194 -2.73 -8.94 -5.50
C VAL A 194 -3.52 -7.63 -5.51
N ALA A 195 -4.86 -7.69 -5.47
CA ALA A 195 -5.70 -6.49 -5.37
C ALA A 195 -5.57 -5.76 -4.01
N LEU A 196 -5.39 -6.49 -2.91
CA LEU A 196 -5.13 -5.94 -1.58
C LEU A 196 -3.72 -5.30 -1.52
N ASP A 197 -2.69 -5.94 -2.07
CA ASP A 197 -1.35 -5.35 -2.15
C ASP A 197 -1.36 -4.07 -3.01
N LEU A 198 -2.10 -4.09 -4.13
CA LEU A 198 -2.32 -2.91 -4.96
C LEU A 198 -3.03 -1.79 -4.19
N CYS A 199 -4.03 -2.14 -3.36
CA CYS A 199 -4.74 -1.21 -2.49
C CYS A 199 -3.78 -0.53 -1.49
N ALA A 200 -2.95 -1.32 -0.79
CA ALA A 200 -1.92 -0.80 0.11
C ALA A 200 -0.91 0.10 -0.62
N ALA A 201 -0.48 -0.28 -1.82
CA ALA A 201 0.42 0.52 -2.64
C ALA A 201 -0.24 1.86 -3.01
N CYS A 202 -1.50 1.88 -3.44
CA CYS A 202 -2.23 3.13 -3.72
C CYS A 202 -2.31 4.06 -2.51
N VAL A 203 -2.49 3.53 -1.30
CA VAL A 203 -2.45 4.33 -0.06
C VAL A 203 -1.07 4.92 0.19
N ASP A 204 -0.02 4.14 -0.06
CA ASP A 204 1.37 4.60 0.04
C ASP A 204 1.65 5.79 -0.89
N LEU A 205 1.06 5.81 -2.09
CA LEU A 205 1.17 6.93 -3.02
C LEU A 205 0.25 8.10 -2.67
N ALA A 206 -1.03 7.82 -2.44
CA ALA A 206 -2.07 8.83 -2.36
C ALA A 206 -2.40 9.32 -0.95
N GLY A 207 -1.91 8.62 0.06
CA GLY A 207 -2.26 8.82 1.46
C GLY A 207 -3.50 8.03 1.89
N PRO A 208 -3.71 7.92 3.22
CA PRO A 208 -4.77 7.11 3.82
C PRO A 208 -6.19 7.53 3.42
N LYS A 209 -6.41 8.83 3.19
CA LYS A 209 -7.72 9.40 2.77
C LYS A 209 -8.25 8.80 1.45
N TRP A 210 -7.39 8.19 0.63
CA TRP A 210 -7.79 7.51 -0.60
C TRP A 210 -8.72 6.31 -0.36
N LEU A 211 -8.58 5.60 0.77
CA LEU A 211 -9.45 4.46 1.13
C LEU A 211 -10.88 4.89 1.47
N CYS A 212 -11.06 6.13 1.93
CA CYS A 212 -12.33 6.64 2.43
C CYS A 212 -13.26 7.16 1.33
N SER A 213 -12.79 7.25 0.08
CA SER A 213 -13.59 7.74 -1.05
C SER A 213 -14.34 6.61 -1.75
N ASP A 214 -15.60 6.87 -2.09
CA ASP A 214 -16.44 5.97 -2.90
C ASP A 214 -16.41 6.27 -4.41
N ALA A 215 -15.46 7.10 -4.88
CA ALA A 215 -15.31 7.34 -6.31
C ALA A 215 -14.66 6.11 -7.00
N LEU A 216 -15.45 5.31 -7.71
CA LEU A 216 -14.96 4.04 -8.29
C LEU A 216 -14.54 4.14 -9.77
N GLY A 217 -14.34 5.36 -10.29
CA GLY A 217 -13.86 5.58 -11.66
C GLY A 217 -14.75 4.97 -12.75
N ALA A 218 -14.19 4.73 -13.93
CA ALA A 218 -14.87 4.28 -15.14
C ALA A 218 -15.44 2.85 -15.07
N GLY A 219 -15.17 2.09 -14.00
CA GLY A 219 -15.61 0.71 -13.78
C GLY A 219 -16.79 0.51 -12.83
N ALA A 220 -17.38 1.61 -12.32
CA ALA A 220 -18.35 1.56 -11.22
C ALA A 220 -19.73 0.96 -11.58
N ASP A 221 -20.09 0.93 -12.86
CA ASP A 221 -21.33 0.33 -13.35
C ASP A 221 -21.05 -1.13 -13.78
N PRO A 222 -21.19 -2.17 -12.92
CA PRO A 222 -22.47 -2.53 -12.28
C PRO A 222 -22.40 -3.27 -10.92
N LEU A 223 -21.26 -3.33 -10.21
CA LEU A 223 -21.14 -4.16 -8.99
C LEU A 223 -21.72 -3.50 -7.72
N PHE A 224 -21.75 -2.16 -7.68
CA PHE A 224 -22.41 -1.37 -6.62
C PHE A 224 -23.77 -0.81 -7.05
N SER A 225 -24.06 -0.95 -8.34
CA SER A 225 -25.30 -0.59 -8.97
C SER A 225 -25.96 -1.87 -9.44
N GLY A 226 -26.69 -2.55 -8.54
CA GLY A 226 -27.66 -3.59 -8.94
C GLY A 226 -28.80 -3.04 -9.82
N ALA A 227 -28.58 -1.96 -10.57
CA ALA A 227 -29.53 -1.32 -11.44
C ALA A 227 -29.31 -1.80 -12.88
N LYS A 228 -30.17 -2.73 -13.32
CA LYS A 228 -30.91 -2.40 -14.55
C LYS A 228 -31.48 -1.02 -14.31
N ALA A 229 -31.17 -0.05 -15.19
CA ALA A 229 -31.63 1.34 -15.13
C ALA A 229 -33.00 1.43 -14.41
N PHE A 230 -32.99 1.76 -13.11
CA PHE A 230 -34.22 1.84 -12.36
C PHE A 230 -34.93 3.13 -12.80
N PRO A 231 -36.26 3.10 -12.98
CA PRO A 231 -37.02 4.32 -13.22
C PRO A 231 -36.83 5.29 -12.03
N PRO A 232 -37.01 6.59 -12.26
CA PRO A 232 -36.74 7.61 -11.25
C PRO A 232 -37.75 7.46 -10.10
N GLY A 233 -37.26 7.03 -8.95
CA GLY A 233 -38.02 6.99 -7.69
C GLY A 233 -38.20 5.58 -7.14
N GLY A 234 -37.44 5.23 -6.10
CA GLY A 234 -37.80 4.13 -5.19
C GLY A 234 -36.65 3.21 -4.77
N ALA A 235 -36.24 3.37 -3.51
CA ALA A 235 -35.68 2.38 -2.59
C ALA A 235 -34.24 1.84 -2.78
N LYS A 236 -33.38 2.31 -1.85
CA LYS A 236 -32.18 1.72 -1.21
C LYS A 236 -31.27 0.82 -2.06
N LYS A 237 -30.18 1.42 -2.54
CA LYS A 237 -28.99 0.70 -3.06
C LYS A 237 -28.23 0.02 -1.90
N PRO A 238 -27.66 -1.18 -2.11
CA PRO A 238 -26.72 -1.78 -1.17
C PRO A 238 -25.35 -1.05 -1.29
N ASN A 239 -25.22 0.11 -0.64
CA ASN A 239 -24.01 0.92 -0.67
C ASN A 239 -23.03 0.44 0.42
N ALA A 240 -22.36 -0.69 0.23
CA ALA A 240 -21.14 -0.94 0.99
C ALA A 240 -20.08 0.03 0.45
N SER A 241 -19.50 0.87 1.32
CA SER A 241 -18.39 1.75 0.92
C SER A 241 -17.17 0.93 0.52
N PHE A 242 -16.29 1.50 -0.32
CA PHE A 242 -15.04 0.84 -0.70
C PHE A 242 -14.21 0.44 0.53
N PHE A 243 -14.16 1.35 1.52
CA PHE A 243 -13.52 1.11 2.80
C PHE A 243 -14.04 -0.17 3.50
N ARG A 244 -15.36 -0.35 3.58
CA ARG A 244 -15.98 -1.55 4.19
C ARG A 244 -15.59 -2.83 3.46
N LEU A 245 -15.57 -2.78 2.14
CA LEU A 245 -15.18 -3.95 1.33
C LEU A 245 -13.72 -4.33 1.58
N ALA A 246 -12.80 -3.35 1.55
CA ALA A 246 -11.38 -3.58 1.83
C ALA A 246 -11.17 -4.11 3.26
N LEU A 247 -11.88 -3.55 4.24
CA LEU A 247 -11.81 -3.98 5.65
C LEU A 247 -12.32 -5.40 5.84
N GLU A 248 -13.49 -5.75 5.31
CA GLU A 248 -14.06 -7.08 5.46
C GLU A 248 -13.17 -8.14 4.81
N MET A 249 -12.65 -7.85 3.61
CA MET A 249 -11.72 -8.76 2.95
C MET A 249 -10.41 -8.93 3.73
N THR A 250 -9.88 -7.84 4.28
CA THR A 250 -8.68 -7.88 5.12
C THR A 250 -8.92 -8.70 6.38
N ARG A 251 -10.07 -8.52 7.04
CA ARG A 251 -10.48 -9.28 8.23
C ARG A 251 -10.54 -10.78 7.96
N VAL A 252 -11.25 -11.17 6.90
CA VAL A 252 -11.41 -12.58 6.52
C VAL A 252 -10.07 -13.22 6.15
N GLU A 253 -9.27 -12.58 5.28
CA GLU A 253 -7.99 -13.13 4.84
C GLU A 253 -6.99 -13.22 6.00
N THR A 254 -6.93 -12.21 6.88
CA THR A 254 -6.06 -12.24 8.07
C THR A 254 -6.44 -13.40 8.99
N ALA A 255 -7.72 -13.53 9.33
CA ALA A 255 -8.17 -14.59 10.23
C ALA A 255 -7.84 -16.00 9.70
N VAL A 256 -8.09 -16.24 8.41
CA VAL A 256 -7.79 -17.54 7.82
C VAL A 256 -6.28 -17.81 7.78
N LEU A 257 -5.46 -16.82 7.41
CA LEU A 257 -4.02 -17.02 7.32
C LEU A 257 -3.35 -17.18 8.69
N LEU A 258 -3.80 -16.44 9.71
CA LEU A 258 -3.34 -16.63 11.09
C LEU A 258 -3.71 -18.03 11.61
N HIS A 259 -4.92 -18.50 11.31
CA HIS A 259 -5.32 -19.87 11.63
C HIS A 259 -4.47 -20.89 10.86
N ASP A 260 -4.22 -20.67 9.57
CA ASP A 260 -3.40 -21.56 8.77
C ASP A 260 -1.94 -21.64 9.30
N LEU A 261 -1.42 -20.55 9.87
CA LEU A 261 -0.09 -20.53 10.51
C LEU A 261 0.01 -21.37 11.78
N THR A 262 -1.10 -21.64 12.48
CA THR A 262 -1.12 -22.42 13.72
C THR A 262 -1.48 -23.89 13.51
N ARG A 263 -1.75 -24.31 12.26
CA ARG A 263 -2.10 -25.70 11.95
C ARG A 263 -0.87 -26.60 11.85
N ASP A 264 -1.09 -27.88 12.18
CA ASP A 264 -0.12 -28.97 12.01
C ASP A 264 0.01 -29.42 10.54
N ASP A 265 0.16 -28.47 9.61
CA ASP A 265 0.33 -28.72 8.17
C ASP A 265 1.44 -27.82 7.62
N ALA A 266 2.54 -28.41 7.17
CA ALA A 266 3.74 -27.67 6.77
C ALA A 266 3.54 -26.89 5.46
N GLU A 267 2.84 -27.46 4.47
CA GLU A 267 2.60 -26.81 3.19
C GLU A 267 1.67 -25.62 3.36
N LEU A 268 0.63 -25.81 4.16
CA LEU A 268 -0.35 -24.78 4.47
C LEU A 268 0.26 -23.64 5.29
N ARG A 269 1.13 -23.94 6.27
CA ARG A 269 1.91 -22.93 6.98
C ARG A 269 2.85 -22.16 6.05
N ALA A 270 3.59 -22.87 5.18
CA ALA A 270 4.51 -22.23 4.24
C ALA A 270 3.77 -21.30 3.26
N ASN A 271 2.59 -21.71 2.77
CA ASN A 271 1.76 -20.85 1.94
C ASN A 271 1.23 -19.64 2.74
N ALA A 272 0.77 -19.85 3.97
CA ALA A 272 0.28 -18.78 4.82
C ALA A 272 1.38 -17.75 5.14
N ARG A 273 2.62 -18.18 5.40
CA ARG A 273 3.78 -17.30 5.62
C ARG A 273 4.06 -16.39 4.44
N ARG A 274 3.89 -16.89 3.21
CA ARG A 274 4.08 -16.09 1.99
C ARG A 274 2.99 -15.05 1.77
N MET A 275 1.77 -15.34 2.21
CA MET A 275 0.60 -14.50 1.92
C MET A 275 0.23 -13.53 3.05
N ILE A 276 0.50 -13.87 4.32
CA ILE A 276 0.10 -13.07 5.49
C ILE A 276 0.60 -11.61 5.47
N PRO A 277 1.77 -11.25 4.91
CA PRO A 277 2.21 -9.84 4.95
C PRO A 277 1.25 -8.89 4.23
N VAL A 278 0.56 -9.35 3.19
CA VAL A 278 -0.34 -8.51 2.37
C VAL A 278 -1.50 -7.95 3.20
N PRO A 279 -2.39 -8.78 3.81
CA PRO A 279 -3.49 -8.26 4.59
C PRO A 279 -3.04 -7.53 5.86
N LEU A 280 -1.87 -7.85 6.44
CA LEU A 280 -1.32 -7.08 7.58
C LEU A 280 -0.94 -5.65 7.17
N VAL A 281 -0.30 -5.47 6.01
CA VAL A 281 0.01 -4.12 5.52
C VAL A 281 -1.27 -3.35 5.19
N VAL A 282 -2.27 -4.00 4.57
CA VAL A 282 -3.56 -3.33 4.32
C VAL A 282 -4.27 -2.97 5.61
N TYR A 283 -4.19 -3.82 6.63
CA TYR A 283 -4.72 -3.53 7.96
C TYR A 283 -4.09 -2.26 8.55
N GLU A 284 -2.76 -2.11 8.51
CA GLU A 284 -2.08 -0.86 8.92
C GLU A 284 -2.63 0.37 8.17
N ARG A 285 -2.92 0.22 6.86
CA ARG A 285 -3.46 1.32 6.05
C ARG A 285 -4.90 1.65 6.36
N LEU A 286 -5.72 0.66 6.70
CA LEU A 286 -7.10 0.85 7.14
C LEU A 286 -7.17 1.54 8.50
N VAL A 287 -6.27 1.19 9.43
CA VAL A 287 -6.10 1.92 10.70
C VAL A 287 -5.73 3.38 10.44
N GLY A 288 -4.71 3.64 9.62
CA GLY A 288 -4.31 5.01 9.29
C GLY A 288 -5.39 5.82 8.54
N ALA A 289 -6.25 5.15 7.76
CA ALA A 289 -7.39 5.78 7.10
C ALA A 289 -8.52 6.13 8.06
N LEU A 290 -8.75 5.31 9.10
CA LEU A 290 -9.68 5.66 10.17
C LEU A 290 -9.14 6.83 11.01
N ALA A 291 -7.85 6.83 11.35
CA ALA A 291 -7.22 7.97 12.05
C ALA A 291 -7.32 9.27 11.23
N ALA A 292 -7.06 9.21 9.92
CA ALA A 292 -7.20 10.36 9.03
C ALA A 292 -8.66 10.83 8.84
N ASP A 293 -9.65 9.95 9.07
CA ASP A 293 -11.07 10.31 9.09
C ASP A 293 -11.43 11.09 10.35
N VAL A 294 -10.92 10.65 11.52
CA VAL A 294 -11.07 11.34 12.80
C VAL A 294 -10.42 12.73 12.74
N GLU A 295 -9.16 12.82 12.30
CA GLU A 295 -8.46 14.10 12.13
C GLU A 295 -9.23 15.04 11.19
N ALA A 296 -9.76 14.52 10.08
CA ALA A 296 -10.55 15.33 9.15
C ALA A 296 -11.88 15.84 9.75
N ALA A 297 -12.48 15.07 10.66
CA ALA A 297 -13.69 15.46 11.38
C ALA A 297 -13.39 16.56 12.42
N GLU A 298 -12.30 16.41 13.18
CA GLU A 298 -11.83 17.41 14.15
C GLU A 298 -11.46 18.73 13.47
N GLU A 299 -10.69 18.69 12.39
CA GLU A 299 -10.32 19.90 11.64
C GLU A 299 -11.56 20.66 11.11
N GLU A 300 -12.63 19.96 10.74
CA GLU A 300 -13.87 20.61 10.30
C GLU A 300 -14.65 21.20 11.47
N GLU A 301 -14.64 20.55 12.63
CA GLU A 301 -15.22 21.09 13.86
C GLU A 301 -14.51 22.38 14.31
N ASP A 302 -13.18 22.41 14.23
CA ASP A 302 -12.39 23.61 14.51
C ASP A 302 -12.71 24.73 13.52
N ARG A 303 -12.72 24.45 12.21
CA ARG A 303 -13.10 25.43 11.17
C ARG A 303 -14.52 25.95 11.37
N ARG A 304 -15.44 25.10 11.82
CA ARG A 304 -16.83 25.49 12.11
C ARG A 304 -16.86 26.42 13.32
N SER A 305 -16.18 26.06 14.40
CA SER A 305 -16.07 26.88 15.62
C SER A 305 -15.49 28.27 15.31
N GLU A 306 -14.44 28.35 14.48
CA GLU A 306 -13.88 29.62 14.01
C GLU A 306 -14.86 30.44 13.15
N ARG A 307 -15.65 29.77 12.30
CA ARG A 307 -16.62 30.42 11.41
C ARG A 307 -17.81 30.97 12.18
N ASP A 308 -18.30 30.22 13.15
CA ASP A 308 -19.38 30.61 14.06
C ASP A 308 -18.94 31.81 14.91
N ALA A 309 -17.69 31.81 15.39
CA ALA A 309 -17.09 32.96 16.07
C ALA A 309 -16.98 34.23 15.18
N ARG A 310 -16.87 34.07 13.86
CA ARG A 310 -16.81 35.19 12.88
C ARG A 310 -18.18 35.59 12.32
N GLY A 311 -19.28 34.98 12.78
CA GLY A 311 -20.64 35.30 12.34
C GLY A 311 -20.94 34.95 10.88
N GLY A 312 -20.21 34.00 10.29
CA GLY A 312 -20.39 33.59 8.89
C GLY A 312 -21.49 32.55 8.72
N PHE A 313 -22.56 32.88 7.99
CA PHE A 313 -23.60 31.91 7.62
C PHE A 313 -23.06 30.94 6.55
N ALA A 314 -23.08 29.63 6.82
CA ALA A 314 -22.64 28.61 5.87
C ALA A 314 -23.85 28.03 5.09
N PRO A 315 -23.79 27.94 3.75
CA PRO A 315 -24.69 27.07 3.00
C PRO A 315 -24.41 25.59 3.34
N ASN A 316 -25.47 24.78 3.32
CA ASN A 316 -25.57 23.36 3.73
C ASN A 316 -24.62 22.34 3.04
N ASP A 317 -23.58 22.77 2.32
CA ASP A 317 -22.57 21.87 1.76
C ASP A 317 -21.53 21.52 2.83
N GLU A 318 -22.00 20.82 3.87
CA GLU A 318 -21.22 20.24 4.96
C GLU A 318 -20.30 19.16 4.38
N LYS A 319 -19.00 19.45 4.23
CA LYS A 319 -18.02 18.37 4.08
C LYS A 319 -17.84 17.68 5.43
N LYS A 320 -18.72 16.70 5.67
CA LYS A 320 -18.66 15.76 6.78
C LYS A 320 -17.37 14.94 6.71
N ALA A 321 -17.06 14.26 7.82
CA ALA A 321 -16.09 13.17 7.91
C ALA A 321 -15.99 12.37 6.60
N LEU A 322 -14.79 11.88 6.28
CA LEU A 322 -14.52 11.15 5.04
C LEU A 322 -15.40 9.90 4.94
N LEU A 323 -15.68 9.26 6.07
CA LEU A 323 -16.56 8.11 6.21
C LEU A 323 -17.91 8.52 6.82
N SER A 324 -18.94 7.72 6.53
CA SER A 324 -20.19 7.82 7.28
C SER A 324 -19.97 7.35 8.73
N ALA A 325 -20.67 7.94 9.70
CA ALA A 325 -20.58 7.54 11.11
C ALA A 325 -20.85 6.03 11.32
N GLU A 326 -21.79 5.47 10.55
CA GLU A 326 -22.08 4.03 10.55
C GLU A 326 -20.89 3.20 10.04
N THR A 327 -20.13 3.72 9.06
CA THR A 327 -18.93 3.07 8.54
C THR A 327 -17.80 3.14 9.55
N ALA A 328 -17.53 4.32 10.10
CA ALA A 328 -16.48 4.54 11.09
C ALA A 328 -16.71 3.67 12.34
N HIS A 329 -17.94 3.64 12.87
CA HIS A 329 -18.26 2.82 14.04
C HIS A 329 -18.09 1.31 13.79
N ALA A 330 -18.59 0.81 12.64
CA ALA A 330 -18.39 -0.59 12.27
C ALA A 330 -16.91 -0.94 12.01
N ALA A 331 -16.13 0.04 11.54
CA ALA A 331 -14.71 -0.12 11.28
C ALA A 331 -13.92 -0.35 12.56
N VAL A 332 -14.18 0.43 13.62
CA VAL A 332 -13.55 0.27 14.94
C VAL A 332 -13.70 -1.18 15.44
N THR A 333 -14.93 -1.71 15.43
CA THR A 333 -15.21 -3.07 15.88
C THR A 333 -14.48 -4.11 15.03
N SER A 334 -14.54 -3.96 13.70
CA SER A 334 -13.92 -4.93 12.79
C SER A 334 -12.38 -4.91 12.85
N LEU A 335 -11.79 -3.73 13.05
CA LEU A 335 -10.34 -3.59 13.25
C LEU A 335 -9.90 -4.16 14.61
N ALA A 336 -10.73 -4.00 15.65
CA ALA A 336 -10.50 -4.62 16.95
C ALA A 336 -10.58 -6.15 16.88
N ASP A 337 -11.49 -6.72 16.08
CA ASP A 337 -11.55 -8.18 15.87
C ASP A 337 -10.25 -8.74 15.25
N VAL A 338 -9.68 -8.02 14.26
CA VAL A 338 -8.40 -8.39 13.66
C VAL A 338 -7.26 -8.26 14.68
N ALA A 339 -7.23 -7.17 15.46
CA ALA A 339 -6.26 -7.00 16.55
C ALA A 339 -6.34 -8.16 17.56
N GLY A 340 -7.55 -8.61 17.90
CA GLY A 340 -7.77 -9.77 18.77
C GLY A 340 -7.16 -11.04 18.20
N SER A 341 -7.35 -11.29 16.90
CA SER A 341 -6.75 -12.44 16.20
C SER A 341 -5.21 -12.37 16.20
N LEU A 342 -4.64 -11.17 16.07
CA LEU A 342 -3.20 -10.94 16.15
C LEU A 342 -2.66 -11.22 17.56
N VAL A 343 -3.36 -10.76 18.61
CA VAL A 343 -3.01 -11.03 20.00
C VAL A 343 -2.99 -12.54 20.27
N GLU A 344 -4.03 -13.27 19.86
CA GLU A 344 -4.11 -14.73 20.01
C GLU A 344 -2.97 -15.46 19.27
N PHE A 345 -2.66 -15.02 18.04
CA PHE A 345 -1.54 -15.54 17.28
C PHE A 345 -0.19 -15.30 18.00
N LEU A 346 0.05 -14.09 18.49
CA LEU A 346 1.30 -13.75 19.20
C LEU A 346 1.41 -14.52 20.52
N GLU A 347 0.32 -14.70 21.26
CA GLU A 347 0.25 -15.56 22.45
C GLU A 347 0.65 -17.00 22.14
N HIS A 348 0.11 -17.56 21.06
CA HIS A 348 0.44 -18.90 20.59
C HIS A 348 1.91 -19.00 20.17
N ALA A 349 2.40 -18.06 19.36
CA ALA A 349 3.77 -18.02 18.87
C ALA A 349 4.79 -17.99 20.04
N LEU A 350 4.59 -17.08 21.01
CA LEU A 350 5.45 -16.96 22.18
C LEU A 350 5.42 -18.21 23.07
N SER A 351 4.29 -18.92 23.12
CA SER A 351 4.14 -20.13 23.94
C SER A 351 4.78 -21.34 23.26
N SER A 352 4.73 -21.40 21.94
CA SER A 352 5.46 -22.39 21.14
C SER A 352 6.98 -22.22 21.28
N ALA A 353 7.49 -20.98 21.16
CA ALA A 353 8.92 -20.68 21.29
C ALA A 353 9.51 -21.10 22.65
N ALA A 354 8.81 -20.82 23.76
CA ALA A 354 9.23 -21.25 25.10
C ALA A 354 9.33 -22.78 25.24
N SER A 355 8.48 -23.53 24.54
CA SER A 355 8.51 -25.00 24.55
C SER A 355 9.69 -25.59 23.75
N VAL A 356 10.23 -24.83 22.80
CA VAL A 356 11.39 -25.21 21.99
C VAL A 356 12.68 -24.97 22.75
N ASP A 357 12.80 -23.88 23.50
CA ASP A 357 13.97 -23.61 24.36
C ASP A 357 14.19 -24.70 25.43
N ASP A 358 13.10 -25.24 26.01
CA ASP A 358 13.19 -26.37 26.95
C ASP A 358 13.62 -27.68 26.27
N LYS A 359 13.26 -27.89 24.99
CA LYS A 359 13.67 -29.07 24.21
C LYS A 359 15.10 -28.95 23.68
N ASN A 360 15.51 -27.78 23.20
CA ASN A 360 16.87 -27.54 22.69
C ASN A 360 17.93 -27.57 23.80
N LYS A 361 17.55 -27.34 25.06
CA LYS A 361 18.43 -27.61 26.21
C LYS A 361 18.79 -29.10 26.37
N THR A 362 18.09 -30.00 25.69
CA THR A 362 18.36 -31.47 25.68
C THR A 362 18.94 -31.99 24.38
N ARG A 363 19.04 -31.18 23.31
CA ARG A 363 19.47 -31.64 21.99
C ARG A 363 20.61 -30.79 21.45
N SER A 364 21.82 -31.13 21.87
CA SER A 364 23.03 -30.58 21.28
C SER A 364 23.30 -31.16 19.88
N LEU A 365 23.62 -30.28 18.94
CA LEU A 365 24.69 -30.42 17.95
C LEU A 365 24.48 -31.19 16.63
N GLU A 366 23.29 -31.60 16.22
CA GLU A 366 23.12 -32.18 14.88
C GLU A 366 21.92 -31.57 14.13
N ASP A 367 22.18 -31.20 12.88
CA ASP A 367 21.32 -30.64 11.82
C ASP A 367 21.15 -29.10 11.75
N SER A 368 22.05 -28.46 11.00
CA SER A 368 22.07 -27.05 10.63
C SER A 368 21.46 -26.80 9.24
N GLU A 369 20.26 -27.31 8.97
CA GLU A 369 19.55 -27.11 7.68
C GLU A 369 18.32 -26.16 7.79
N ASP A 370 17.99 -25.62 8.97
CA ASP A 370 16.70 -24.96 9.24
C ASP A 370 16.75 -23.41 9.45
N ASP A 371 17.87 -22.75 9.13
CA ASP A 371 18.02 -21.29 9.34
C ASP A 371 16.98 -20.44 8.57
N SER A 372 16.43 -20.96 7.47
CA SER A 372 15.42 -20.24 6.66
C SER A 372 14.03 -20.24 7.28
N GLU A 373 13.61 -21.32 7.94
CA GLU A 373 12.27 -21.39 8.54
C GLU A 373 12.15 -20.47 9.76
N ASP A 374 13.21 -20.41 10.58
CA ASP A 374 13.27 -19.53 11.74
C ASP A 374 13.27 -18.05 11.34
N SER A 375 13.94 -17.71 10.23
CA SER A 375 13.90 -16.36 9.66
C SER A 375 12.50 -15.97 9.17
N GLU A 376 11.81 -16.86 8.46
CA GLU A 376 10.43 -16.63 8.00
C GLU A 376 9.45 -16.48 9.17
N ASN A 377 9.55 -17.32 10.20
CA ASN A 377 8.72 -17.25 11.40
C ASN A 377 8.94 -15.93 12.14
N THR A 378 10.20 -15.48 12.23
CA THR A 378 10.55 -14.18 12.82
C THR A 378 9.94 -13.03 12.02
N ASN A 379 9.98 -13.08 10.69
CA ASN A 379 9.39 -12.04 9.85
C ASN A 379 7.87 -11.93 10.03
N VAL A 380 7.17 -13.07 10.11
CA VAL A 380 5.72 -13.10 10.36
C VAL A 380 5.40 -12.55 11.75
N PHE A 381 6.16 -12.95 12.77
CA PHE A 381 6.02 -12.45 14.13
C PHE A 381 6.22 -10.93 14.21
N LEU A 382 7.25 -10.40 13.54
CA LEU A 382 7.51 -8.96 13.49
C LEU A 382 6.41 -8.20 12.75
N ALA A 383 5.92 -8.74 11.63
CA ALA A 383 4.82 -8.15 10.88
C ALA A 383 3.52 -8.11 11.69
N ALA A 384 3.17 -9.20 12.38
CA ALA A 384 2.00 -9.25 13.25
C ALA A 384 2.13 -8.27 14.43
N THR A 385 3.32 -8.21 15.05
CA THR A 385 3.63 -7.26 16.13
C THR A 385 3.46 -5.82 15.67
N ARG A 386 4.00 -5.48 14.49
CA ARG A 386 3.89 -4.16 13.89
C ARG A 386 2.44 -3.78 13.60
N ALA A 387 1.69 -4.67 12.94
CA ALA A 387 0.29 -4.45 12.61
C ALA A 387 -0.56 -4.22 13.88
N LEU A 388 -0.39 -5.06 14.91
CA LEU A 388 -1.05 -4.89 16.21
C LEU A 388 -0.68 -3.55 16.84
N SER A 389 0.61 -3.18 16.84
CA SER A 389 1.07 -1.94 17.45
C SER A 389 0.52 -0.69 16.75
N CYS A 390 0.35 -0.74 15.42
CA CYS A 390 -0.30 0.35 14.67
C CYS A 390 -1.74 0.57 15.12
N PHE A 391 -2.50 -0.49 15.41
CA PHE A 391 -3.86 -0.36 15.96
C PHE A 391 -3.86 0.18 17.38
N LEU A 392 -3.00 -0.37 18.25
CA LEU A 392 -2.94 0.03 19.66
C LEU A 392 -2.49 1.46 19.89
N ALA A 393 -1.72 2.04 18.95
CA ALA A 393 -1.33 3.45 18.98
C ALA A 393 -2.53 4.40 18.79
N GLU A 394 -3.60 3.93 18.14
CA GLU A 394 -4.81 4.71 17.88
C GLU A 394 -5.95 4.34 18.86
N LEU A 395 -6.10 3.04 19.16
CA LEU A 395 -7.23 2.47 19.92
C LEU A 395 -6.73 1.36 20.89
N PRO A 396 -6.12 1.72 22.02
CA PRO A 396 -5.53 0.76 22.95
C PRO A 396 -6.55 -0.07 23.75
N GLU A 397 -7.71 0.53 24.10
CA GLU A 397 -8.65 0.02 25.11
C GLU A 397 -9.18 -1.41 24.85
N PRO A 398 -9.49 -1.83 23.61
CA PRO A 398 -10.10 -3.14 23.37
C PRO A 398 -9.25 -4.33 23.83
N HIS A 399 -7.92 -4.22 23.76
CA HIS A 399 -7.00 -5.33 24.03
C HIS A 399 -5.91 -5.02 25.06
N GLU A 400 -5.93 -3.83 25.66
CA GLU A 400 -4.92 -3.32 26.59
C GLU A 400 -4.49 -4.34 27.64
N ALA A 401 -5.46 -4.94 28.35
CA ALA A 401 -5.19 -5.88 29.43
C ALA A 401 -4.50 -7.18 28.97
N LYS A 402 -4.76 -7.63 27.74
CA LYS A 402 -4.08 -8.80 27.16
C LYS A 402 -2.67 -8.43 26.70
N VAL A 403 -2.55 -7.31 25.98
CA VAL A 403 -1.26 -6.83 25.46
C VAL A 403 -0.28 -6.52 26.59
N ASN A 404 -0.72 -5.85 27.65
CA ASN A 404 0.12 -5.55 28.82
C ASN A 404 0.69 -6.81 29.49
N LYS A 405 -0.03 -7.94 29.45
CA LYS A 405 0.49 -9.24 29.92
C LYS A 405 1.51 -9.85 28.96
N LEU A 406 1.41 -9.52 27.67
CA LEU A 406 2.30 -10.01 26.62
C LEU A 406 3.59 -9.21 26.50
N LEU A 407 3.58 -7.90 26.79
CA LEU A 407 4.73 -7.00 26.64
C LEU A 407 6.03 -7.56 27.22
N PRO A 408 6.08 -8.12 28.46
CA PRO A 408 7.33 -8.67 29.00
C PRO A 408 7.88 -9.82 28.15
N ARG A 409 7.01 -10.64 27.56
CA ARG A 409 7.40 -11.76 26.69
C ARG A 409 7.77 -11.27 25.29
N LEU A 410 7.09 -10.26 24.76
CA LEU A 410 7.41 -9.61 23.49
C LEU A 410 8.81 -8.97 23.52
N PHE A 411 9.20 -8.35 24.64
CA PHE A 411 10.54 -7.78 24.83
C PHE A 411 11.62 -8.81 25.20
N GLY A 412 11.21 -10.06 25.47
CA GLY A 412 12.11 -11.15 25.78
C GLY A 412 12.90 -11.65 24.56
N SER A 413 13.67 -12.72 24.75
CA SER A 413 14.50 -13.34 23.70
C SER A 413 13.74 -14.36 22.83
N ALA A 414 12.41 -14.42 22.92
CA ALA A 414 11.62 -15.50 22.31
C ALA A 414 11.68 -15.54 20.78
N PHE A 415 12.02 -14.42 20.12
CA PHE A 415 12.13 -14.33 18.68
C PHE A 415 13.34 -13.48 18.26
N GLY A 416 14.34 -14.14 17.70
CA GLY A 416 15.38 -13.51 16.90
C GLY A 416 16.53 -12.83 17.65
N ASP A 417 17.39 -12.20 16.85
CA ASP A 417 18.60 -11.53 17.27
C ASP A 417 18.31 -10.16 17.96
N ALA A 418 19.36 -9.39 18.25
CA ALA A 418 19.20 -8.07 18.84
C ALA A 418 18.43 -7.09 17.93
N ALA A 419 18.47 -7.26 16.61
CA ALA A 419 17.78 -6.40 15.66
C ALA A 419 16.27 -6.66 15.66
N SER A 420 15.85 -7.92 15.69
CA SER A 420 14.43 -8.28 15.83
C SER A 420 13.82 -7.71 17.11
N ARG A 421 14.53 -7.81 18.24
CA ARG A 421 14.07 -7.20 19.50
C ARG A 421 13.98 -5.68 19.43
N ALA A 422 14.95 -5.02 18.82
CA ALA A 422 14.91 -3.58 18.61
C ALA A 422 13.71 -3.15 17.76
N LEU A 423 13.33 -3.94 16.75
CA LEU A 423 12.12 -3.72 15.96
C LEU A 423 10.85 -3.88 16.77
N VAL A 424 10.73 -4.94 17.59
CA VAL A 424 9.58 -5.12 18.49
C VAL A 424 9.41 -3.89 19.39
N VAL A 425 10.49 -3.47 20.07
CA VAL A 425 10.48 -2.28 20.93
C VAL A 425 10.03 -1.06 20.12
N ARG A 426 10.64 -0.83 18.96
CA ARG A 426 10.31 0.30 18.08
C ARG A 426 8.84 0.31 17.65
N PHE A 427 8.26 -0.85 17.33
CA PHE A 427 6.86 -0.95 16.93
C PHE A 427 5.92 -0.67 18.10
N THR A 428 6.19 -1.23 19.27
CA THR A 428 5.34 -1.06 20.45
C THR A 428 5.49 0.28 21.16
N LEU A 429 6.56 1.04 20.87
CA LEU A 429 6.90 2.26 21.59
C LEU A 429 5.76 3.29 21.63
N PRO A 430 5.03 3.60 20.53
CA PRO A 430 3.92 4.54 20.58
C PRO A 430 2.85 4.13 21.60
N TYR A 431 2.45 2.85 21.60
CA TYR A 431 1.49 2.31 22.57
C TYR A 431 2.03 2.37 24.01
N VAL A 432 3.28 1.99 24.23
CA VAL A 432 3.89 2.02 25.57
C VAL A 432 3.97 3.45 26.10
N LEU A 433 4.32 4.42 25.25
CA LEU A 433 4.32 5.84 25.63
C LEU A 433 2.91 6.28 26.03
N GLN A 434 1.88 5.99 25.22
CA GLN A 434 0.50 6.32 25.54
C GLN A 434 0.00 5.65 26.83
N ALA A 435 0.34 4.37 27.04
CA ALA A 435 -0.06 3.62 28.23
C ALA A 435 0.70 4.04 29.51
N THR A 436 1.85 4.70 29.36
CA THR A 436 2.68 5.17 30.48
C THR A 436 2.63 6.68 30.69
N GLU A 437 2.11 7.45 29.73
CA GLU A 437 1.66 8.83 29.89
C GLU A 437 0.48 8.84 30.87
N THR A 438 0.85 9.05 32.13
CA THR A 438 0.06 9.18 33.36
C THR A 438 -1.47 9.03 33.26
N PRO A 439 -2.08 8.06 33.98
CA PRO A 439 -3.51 8.09 34.26
C PRO A 439 -3.88 9.40 34.98
N ALA A 440 -5.07 9.93 34.69
CA ALA A 440 -5.65 11.07 35.40
C ALA A 440 -5.51 10.86 36.93
N GLY A 441 -4.62 11.62 37.58
CA GLY A 441 -4.36 11.46 39.01
C GLY A 441 -2.91 11.67 39.49
N LEU A 442 -1.92 11.79 38.61
CA LEU A 442 -0.55 12.17 39.02
C LEU A 442 -0.35 13.68 39.19
N ASP A 443 -1.28 14.51 38.72
CA ASP A 443 -1.37 15.94 39.08
C ASP A 443 -1.55 16.14 40.60
N ALA A 444 -2.11 15.14 41.30
CA ALA A 444 -2.27 15.17 42.76
C ALA A 444 -0.94 15.01 43.52
N PHE A 445 0.17 14.70 42.83
CA PHE A 445 1.50 14.55 43.40
C PHE A 445 2.50 15.60 42.87
N ALA A 446 2.03 16.57 42.07
CA ALA A 446 2.86 17.61 41.48
C ALA A 446 2.98 18.89 42.34
N ASP A 447 2.32 18.97 43.51
CA ASP A 447 2.51 20.04 44.52
C ASP A 447 2.65 19.49 45.95
#